data_AF-A0A3D0T300-F1
#
_entry.id   AF-A0A3D0T300-F1
#
_cell.length_a   1.000
_cell.length_b   1.000
_cell.length_c   1.000
_cell.angle_alpha   90.00
_cell.angle_beta   90.00
_cell.angle_gamma   90.00
#
_symmetry.space_group_name_H-M   'P 1'
#
loop_
_entity.id
_entity.type
_entity.pdbx_description
1 polymer ?
#
loop_
_entity_poly.entity_id
_entity_poly.type
_entity_poly.pdbx_seq_one_letter_code
_entity_poly.pdbx_strand_id
1 'polypeptide(L)' 'DEADRMLDMGFTDDLAVIFAGLRGPVQTLFFSATFTEATTALAQAYLRDPESIKVDSEQRANVSELV' A
#
# COMPACT_ATOMS: atom_id res chain seq x y z
N ASP A 1 2.35 3.84 3.58
CA ASP A 1 1.23 3.64 4.52
C ASP A 1 0.17 4.69 4.22
N GLU A 2 -1.09 4.43 4.58
CA GLU A 2 -2.24 5.32 4.28
C GLU A 2 -2.26 5.86 2.83
N ALA A 3 -2.12 4.95 1.86
CA ALA A 3 -1.93 5.35 0.47
C ALA A 3 -3.11 6.15 -0.13
N ASP A 4 -4.32 5.89 0.34
CA ASP A 4 -5.50 6.71 0.03
C ASP A 4 -5.34 8.16 0.51
N ARG A 5 -4.90 8.37 1.76
CA ARG A 5 -4.62 9.71 2.29
C ARG A 5 -3.52 10.42 1.53
N MET A 6 -2.46 9.71 1.14
CA MET A 6 -1.37 10.32 0.38
C MET A 6 -1.86 10.86 -0.98
N LEU A 7 -2.79 10.16 -1.63
CA LEU A 7 -3.41 10.62 -2.88
C LEU A 7 -4.32 11.82 -2.64
N ASP A 8 -5.14 11.80 -1.58
CA ASP A 8 -6.00 12.94 -1.20
C ASP A 8 -5.18 14.21 -0.93
N MET A 9 -3.95 14.06 -0.40
CA MET A 9 -3.02 15.15 -0.14
C MET A 9 -2.23 15.61 -1.38
N GLY A 10 -2.37 14.91 -2.52
CA GLY A 10 -1.70 15.27 -3.76
C GLY A 10 -0.23 14.84 -3.85
N PHE A 11 0.22 13.87 -3.05
CA PHE A 11 1.63 13.44 -3.00
C PHE A 11 2.08 12.57 -4.19
N THR A 12 1.29 12.43 -5.24
CA THR A 12 1.60 11.54 -6.38
C THR A 12 2.96 11.88 -7.02
N ASP A 13 3.26 13.16 -7.20
CA ASP A 13 4.51 13.60 -7.82
C ASP A 13 5.72 13.36 -6.90
N ASP A 14 5.55 13.60 -5.60
CA ASP A 14 6.60 13.35 -4.60
C ASP A 14 6.92 11.85 -4.49
N LEU A 15 5.90 10.98 -4.55
CA LEU A 15 6.10 9.53 -4.61
C LEU A 15 6.91 9.14 -5.85
N ALA A 16 6.61 9.69 -7.02
CA ALA A 16 7.35 9.41 -8.25
C ALA A 16 8.84 9.78 -8.13
N VAL A 17 9.14 10.92 -7.51
CA VAL A 17 10.52 11.36 -7.24
C VAL A 17 11.23 10.38 -6.29
N ILE A 18 10.56 9.95 -5.21
CA ILE A 18 11.12 8.99 -4.25
C ILE A 18 11.44 7.67 -4.96
N PHE A 19 10.49 7.09 -5.69
CA PHE A 19 10.67 5.81 -6.39
C PHE A 19 11.76 5.89 -7.46
N ALA A 20 11.88 7.01 -8.19
CA ALA A 20 12.94 7.22 -9.17
C ALA A 20 14.35 7.26 -8.54
N GLY A 21 14.46 7.58 -7.25
CA GLY A 21 15.73 7.60 -6.52
C GLY A 21 16.20 6.24 -6.01
N LEU A 22 15.33 5.23 -5.97
CA LEU A 22 15.66 3.92 -5.43
C LEU A 22 16.54 3.11 -6.39
N ARG A 23 17.51 2.36 -5.85
CA ARG A 23 18.47 1.58 -6.63
C ARG A 23 18.49 0.12 -6.22
N GLY A 24 18.64 -0.77 -7.21
CA GLY A 24 18.65 -2.21 -6.98
C GLY A 24 17.24 -2.78 -6.73
N PRO A 25 17.15 -4.06 -6.34
CA PRO A 25 15.88 -4.67 -5.96
C PRO A 25 15.31 -4.00 -4.71
N VAL A 26 14.08 -3.51 -4.80
CA VAL A 26 13.35 -2.90 -3.67
C VAL A 26 12.14 -3.77 -3.36
N GLN A 27 11.96 -4.09 -2.09
CA GLN A 27 10.70 -4.64 -1.60
C GLN A 27 9.78 -3.49 -1.22
N THR A 28 8.60 -3.44 -1.84
CA THR A 28 7.60 -2.41 -1.58
C THR A 28 6.44 -3.02 -0.81
N LEU A 29 5.98 -2.33 0.24
CA LEU A 29 4.76 -2.67 0.97
C LEU A 29 3.76 -1.53 0.79
N PHE A 30 2.50 -1.88 0.54
CA PHE A 30 1.43 -0.94 0.30
C PHE A 30 0.30 -1.17 1.30
N PHE A 31 -0.09 -0.11 1.99
CA PHE A 31 -1.16 -0.13 2.99
C PHE A 31 -2.14 0.98 2.67
N SER A 32 -3.42 0.64 2.65
CA SER A 32 -4.52 1.57 2.39
C SER A 32 -5.76 1.07 3.11
N ALA A 33 -6.55 1.99 3.68
CA ALA A 33 -7.84 1.63 4.27
C ALA A 33 -8.90 1.37 3.18
N THR A 34 -8.77 2.05 2.04
CA THR A 34 -9.67 1.93 0.90
C THR A 34 -8.93 1.56 -0.38
N PHE A 35 -9.57 0.77 -1.25
CA PHE A 35 -9.07 0.43 -2.59
C PHE A 35 -9.98 1.05 -3.65
N THR A 36 -9.65 2.27 -4.02
CA THR A 36 -10.20 3.02 -5.16
C THR A 36 -9.43 2.70 -6.44
N GLU A 37 -9.92 3.16 -7.59
CA GLU A 37 -9.18 3.04 -8.86
C GLU A 37 -7.80 3.70 -8.78
N ALA A 38 -7.71 4.87 -8.16
CA ALA A 38 -6.46 5.62 -8.02
C ALA A 38 -5.41 4.90 -7.14
N THR A 39 -5.83 4.38 -5.98
CA THR A 39 -4.95 3.58 -5.11
C THR A 39 -4.54 2.26 -5.76
N THR A 40 -5.43 1.64 -6.55
CA THR A 40 -5.12 0.44 -7.32
C THR A 40 -4.08 0.72 -8.41
N ALA A 41 -4.23 1.81 -9.15
CA ALA A 41 -3.26 2.24 -10.15
C ALA A 41 -1.89 2.54 -9.52
N LEU A 42 -1.89 3.19 -8.35
CA LEU A 42 -0.67 3.47 -7.58
C LEU A 42 0.03 2.17 -7.14
N ALA A 43 -0.72 1.20 -6.63
CA ALA A 43 -0.20 -0.10 -6.24
C ALA A 43 0.41 -0.85 -7.44
N GLN A 44 -0.27 -0.86 -8.59
CA GLN A 44 0.23 -1.49 -9.82
C GLN A 44 1.51 -0.83 -10.37
N ALA A 45 1.67 0.48 -10.18
CA ALA A 45 2.85 1.21 -10.62
C ALA A 45 4.11 0.87 -9.81
N TYR A 46 3.97 0.57 -8.52
CA TYR A 46 5.09 0.52 -7.58
C TYR A 46 5.31 -0.82 -6.87
N LEU A 47 4.35 -1.74 -6.97
CA LEU A 47 4.52 -3.12 -6.50
C LEU A 47 4.99 -4.03 -7.64
N ARG A 48 5.75 -5.06 -7.29
CA ARG A 48 6.18 -6.11 -8.21
C ARG A 48 5.73 -7.44 -7.63
N ASP A 49 4.84 -8.13 -8.36
CA ASP A 49 4.26 -9.42 -7.96
C ASP A 49 3.76 -9.44 -6.49
N PRO A 50 2.87 -8.51 -6.09
CA PRO A 50 2.46 -8.39 -4.71
C PRO A 50 1.46 -9.49 -4.31
N GLU A 51 1.64 -10.00 -3.09
CA GLU A 51 0.58 -10.72 -2.39
C GLU A 51 -0.46 -9.72 -1.84
N SER A 52 -1.73 -9.99 -2.10
CA SER A 52 -2.84 -9.12 -1.65
C SER A 52 -3.53 -9.72 -0.44
N ILE A 53 -3.49 -9.00 0.68
CA ILE A 53 -4.19 -9.36 1.92
C ILE A 53 -5.22 -8.28 2.22
N LYS A 54 -6.49 -8.68 2.30
CA LYS A 54 -7.60 -7.81 2.71
C LYS A 54 -8.16 -8.32 4.03
N VAL A 55 -8.31 -7.40 4.99
CA VAL A 55 -8.99 -7.67 6.25
C VAL A 55 -10.36 -6.99 6.18
N ASP A 56 -11.43 -7.78 6.23
CA ASP A 56 -12.78 -7.23 6.34
C ASP A 56 -13.07 -6.87 7.80
N SER A 57 -13.76 -5.75 8.01
CA SER A 57 -14.04 -5.17 9.34
C SER A 57 -14.85 -6.07 10.27
N GLU A 58 -15.49 -7.12 9.74
CA GLU A 58 -16.21 -8.13 10.54
C GLU A 58 -15.31 -9.23 11.11
N GLN A 59 -14.06 -9.36 10.63
CA GLN A 59 -13.08 -10.27 11.23
C GLN A 59 -12.37 -9.56 12.37
N ARG A 60 -12.97 -9.63 13.57
CA ARG A 60 -12.18 -9.47 14.80
C ARG A 60 -11.07 -10.51 14.74
N ALA A 61 -9.82 -10.04 14.64
CA ALA A 61 -8.67 -10.91 14.80
C ALA A 61 -8.78 -11.54 16.20
N ASN A 62 -9.12 -12.83 16.25
CA ASN A 62 -8.94 -13.62 17.46
C ASN A 62 -7.42 -13.75 17.63
N VAL A 63 -6.81 -12.76 18.28
CA VAL A 63 -5.44 -12.87 18.77
C VAL A 63 -5.49 -13.93 19.85
N SER A 64 -5.36 -15.20 19.45
CA SER A 64 -5.04 -16.26 20.39
C SER A 64 -3.62 -15.96 20.84
N GLU A 65 -3.48 -15.52 22.09
CA GLU A 65 -2.20 -15.51 22.80
C GLU A 65 -1.50 -16.85 22.54
N LEU A 66 -0.29 -16.79 21.99
CA LEU A 66 0.63 -17.92 22.05
C LEU A 66 0.97 -18.12 23.52
N VAL A 67 0.48 -19.23 24.08
CA VAL A 67 0.99 -19.83 25.33
C VAL A 67 2.38 -20.37 25.10
#